data_AF-A0A076NNI6-F1
#
_entry.id   AF-A0A076NNI6-F1
#
_cell.length_a   1.000
_cell.length_b   1.000
_cell.length_c   1.000
_cell.angle_alpha   90.00
_cell.angle_beta   90.00
_cell.angle_gamma   90.00
#
_symmetry.space_group_name_H-M   'P 1'
#
loop_
_entity.id
_entity.type
_entity.pdbx_description
1 polymer ?
#
loop_
_entity_poly.entity_id
_entity_poly.type
_entity_poly.pdbx_seq_one_letter_code
_entity_poly.pdbx_strand_id
1 'polypeptide(L)'
;MRGMSAEQLLAVADEYCEVTGARVRSFSALVACAAIPGARVHGVPVFDTVGRAAEALAAAVRRMEPLTAGNSGFALVAAEVYRRWVGETP
;
A
#
# COMPACT_ATOMS: atom_id res chain seq x y z
N MET A 1 2.57 6.30 12.43
CA MET A 1 1.22 5.73 12.32
C MET A 1 1.29 4.22 12.43
N ARG A 2 0.14 3.55 12.48
CA ARG A 2 0.10 2.08 12.39
C ARG A 2 0.59 1.67 10.99
N GLY A 3 1.56 0.76 10.94
CA GLY A 3 2.07 0.22 9.66
C GLY A 3 1.16 -0.87 9.11
N MET A 4 1.16 -1.04 7.79
CA MET A 4 0.46 -2.12 7.10
C MET A 4 1.44 -3.28 6.90
N SER A 5 1.07 -4.51 7.28
CA SER A 5 1.95 -5.67 7.06
C SER A 5 1.97 -6.06 5.57
N ALA A 6 3.00 -6.81 5.17
CA ALA A 6 3.10 -7.30 3.80
C ALA A 6 1.95 -8.24 3.44
N GLU A 7 1.52 -9.08 4.39
CA GLU A 7 0.39 -10.00 4.24
C GLU A 7 -0.93 -9.25 4.09
N GLN A 8 -1.11 -8.15 4.81
CA GLN A 8 -2.29 -7.28 4.64
C GLN A 8 -2.32 -6.67 3.24
N LEU A 9 -1.19 -6.18 2.74
CA LEU A 9 -1.13 -5.61 1.38
C LEU A 9 -1.28 -6.68 0.30
N LEU A 10 -0.77 -7.89 0.55
CA LEU A 10 -0.96 -9.05 -0.33
C LEU A 10 -2.44 -9.44 -0.42
N ALA A 11 -3.16 -9.50 0.71
CA ALA A 11 -4.60 -9.78 0.69
C ALA A 11 -5.38 -8.76 -0.17
N VAL A 12 -5.01 -7.47 -0.09
CA VAL A 12 -5.61 -6.45 -0.96
C VAL A 12 -5.23 -6.66 -2.43
N ALA A 13 -3.99 -7.08 -2.70
CA ALA A 13 -3.53 -7.37 -4.05
C ALA A 13 -4.26 -8.58 -4.65
N ASP A 14 -4.48 -9.64 -3.88
CA ASP A 14 -5.19 -10.84 -4.31
C ASP A 14 -6.63 -10.50 -4.72
N GLU A 15 -7.38 -9.81 -3.86
CA GLU A 15 -8.75 -9.33 -4.17
C GLU A 15 -8.79 -8.42 -5.41
N TYR A 16 -7.82 -7.50 -5.54
CA TYR A 16 -7.74 -6.64 -6.72
C TYR A 16 -7.42 -7.43 -8.00
N CYS A 17 -6.56 -8.45 -7.89
CA CYS A 17 -6.19 -9.32 -8.99
C CYS A 17 -7.37 -10.21 -9.44
N GLU A 18 -8.17 -10.71 -8.50
CA GLU A 18 -9.39 -11.48 -8.81
C GLU A 18 -10.39 -10.68 -9.65
N VAL A 19 -10.57 -9.39 -9.36
CA VAL A 19 -11.50 -8.51 -10.09
C VAL A 19 -10.94 -8.07 -11.45
N THR A 20 -9.64 -7.85 -11.56
CA THR A 20 -9.03 -7.22 -12.75
C THR A 20 -8.36 -8.21 -13.72
N GLY A 21 -8.13 -9.44 -13.29
CA GLY A 21 -7.33 -10.43 -14.03
C GLY A 21 -5.82 -10.14 -14.04
N ALA A 22 -5.36 -9.13 -13.29
CA ALA A 22 -3.94 -8.90 -13.05
C ALA A 22 -3.34 -10.03 -12.19
N ARG A 23 -2.02 -10.09 -12.10
CA ARG A 23 -1.31 -10.98 -11.18
C ARG A 23 -0.23 -10.22 -10.43
N VAL A 24 0.07 -10.65 -9.22
CA VAL A 24 1.27 -10.21 -8.51
C VAL A 24 2.50 -10.66 -9.31
N ARG A 25 3.32 -9.70 -9.74
CA ARG A 25 4.60 -9.97 -10.43
C ARG A 25 5.82 -9.82 -9.53
N SER A 26 5.68 -9.14 -8.39
CA SER A 26 6.79 -8.91 -7.47
C SER A 26 6.33 -8.81 -6.02
N PHE A 27 6.57 -9.87 -5.26
CA PHE A 27 6.33 -9.90 -3.82
C PHE A 27 7.27 -8.98 -3.05
N SER A 28 8.52 -8.82 -3.49
CA SER A 28 9.47 -7.89 -2.89
C SER A 28 9.01 -6.44 -3.05
N ALA A 29 8.38 -6.09 -4.19
CA ALA A 29 7.75 -4.79 -4.38
C ALA A 29 6.58 -4.57 -3.41
N LEU A 30 5.72 -5.58 -3.18
CA LEU A 30 4.65 -5.49 -2.18
C LEU A 30 5.20 -5.29 -0.77
N VAL A 31 6.20 -6.07 -0.36
CA VAL A 31 6.86 -5.91 0.95
C VAL A 31 7.42 -4.50 1.11
N ALA A 32 8.11 -3.99 0.08
CA ALA A 32 8.65 -2.62 0.10
C ALA A 32 7.56 -1.55 0.21
N CYS A 33 6.43 -1.72 -0.50
CA CYS A 33 5.29 -0.80 -0.42
C CYS A 33 4.65 -0.83 0.99
N ALA A 34 4.43 -2.01 1.55
CA ALA A 34 3.81 -2.18 2.87
C ALA A 34 4.62 -1.54 4.01
N ALA A 35 5.96 -1.52 3.89
CA ALA A 35 6.84 -0.90 4.87
C ALA A 35 6.69 0.62 4.99
N ILE A 36 6.12 1.30 3.99
CA ILE A 36 6.12 2.77 3.91
C ILE A 36 5.21 3.43 4.96
N PRO A 37 3.90 3.13 5.05
CA PRO A 37 2.99 3.85 5.95
C PRO A 37 3.40 3.82 7.44
N GLY A 38 4.11 2.77 7.85
CA GLY A 38 4.62 2.58 9.21
C GLY A 38 6.06 3.05 9.44
N ALA A 39 6.73 3.61 8.44
CA ALA A 39 8.16 3.89 8.48
C ALA A 39 8.55 4.85 9.62
N ARG A 40 9.69 4.54 10.25
CA ARG A 40 10.29 5.35 11.32
C ARG A 40 11.80 5.45 11.12
N VAL A 41 12.38 6.61 11.43
CA VAL A 41 13.83 6.83 11.43
C VAL A 41 14.24 7.26 12.84
N HIS A 42 15.10 6.49 13.49
CA HIS A 42 15.44 6.68 14.91
C HIS A 42 14.22 6.81 15.83
N GLY A 43 13.17 6.03 15.54
CA GLY A 43 11.91 6.07 16.29
C GLY A 43 11.02 7.28 15.96
N VAL A 44 11.44 8.22 15.11
CA VAL A 44 10.61 9.33 14.65
C VAL A 44 9.73 8.86 13.48
N PRO A 45 8.39 9.07 13.49
CA PRO A 45 7.54 8.77 12.36
C PRO A 45 7.98 9.55 11.11
N VAL A 46 8.11 8.86 9.97
CA VAL A 46 8.41 9.53 8.68
C VAL A 46 7.23 10.38 8.21
N PHE A 47 6.01 9.98 8.55
CA PHE A 47 4.77 10.65 8.17
C PHE A 47 4.00 11.09 9.41
N ASP A 48 3.46 12.30 9.33
CA ASP A 48 2.73 13.02 10.37
C ASP A 48 1.20 12.85 10.27
N THR A 49 0.67 12.47 9.10
CA THR A 49 -0.77 12.23 8.89
C THR A 49 -1.03 10.94 8.09
N VAL A 50 -2.21 10.34 8.32
CA VAL A 50 -2.64 9.09 7.65
C VAL A 50 -2.80 9.32 6.15
N GLY A 51 -3.36 10.46 5.75
CA GLY A 51 -3.37 10.93 4.37
C GLY A 51 -2.00 10.90 3.68
N ARG A 52 -0.96 11.47 4.30
CA ARG A 52 0.40 11.50 3.70
C ARG A 52 1.04 10.12 3.59
N ALA A 53 0.82 9.23 4.57
CA ALA A 53 1.27 7.84 4.43
C ALA A 53 0.52 7.07 3.35
N ALA A 54 -0.79 7.29 3.22
CA ALA A 54 -1.60 6.67 2.17
C ALA A 54 -1.16 7.12 0.78
N GLU A 55 -0.89 8.42 0.60
CA GLU A 55 -0.33 8.98 -0.64
C GLU A 55 1.04 8.39 -0.97
N ALA A 56 1.91 8.25 0.04
CA ALA A 56 3.22 7.65 -0.13
C ALA A 56 3.16 6.15 -0.51
N LEU A 57 2.22 5.39 0.08
CA LEU A 57 1.94 4.02 -0.32
C LEU A 57 1.50 3.95 -1.79
N ALA A 58 0.55 4.79 -2.19
CA ALA A 58 0.09 4.84 -3.59
C ALA A 58 1.22 5.19 -4.55
N ALA A 59 2.05 6.18 -4.21
CA ALA A 59 3.21 6.57 -5.03
C ALA A 59 4.22 5.43 -5.17
N ALA A 60 4.47 4.67 -4.09
CA ALA A 60 5.34 3.51 -4.13
C ALA A 60 4.80 2.38 -5.00
N VAL A 61 3.50 2.06 -4.88
CA VAL A 61 2.86 1.06 -5.74
C VAL A 61 2.97 1.44 -7.21
N ARG A 62 2.72 2.71 -7.56
CA ARG A 62 2.86 3.19 -8.95
C ARG A 62 4.30 3.08 -9.47
N ARG A 63 5.29 3.33 -8.61
CA ARG A 63 6.71 3.30 -8.99
C ARG A 63 7.28 1.89 -9.07
N MET A 64 6.89 1.02 -8.14
CA MET A 64 7.43 -0.34 -8.02
C MET A 64 6.70 -1.34 -8.91
N GLU A 65 5.48 -1.00 -9.34
CA GLU A 65 4.63 -1.81 -10.21
C GLU A 65 4.54 -3.29 -9.76
N PRO A 66 4.02 -3.57 -8.55
CA PRO A 66 4.00 -4.93 -8.01
C PRO A 66 3.09 -5.89 -8.80
N LEU A 67 2.18 -5.38 -9.64
CA LEU A 67 1.27 -6.16 -10.47
C LEU A 67 1.67 -6.15 -11.94
N THR A 68 1.25 -7.18 -12.69
CA THR A 68 1.47 -7.27 -14.15
C THR A 68 0.77 -6.15 -14.94
N ALA A 69 -0.32 -5.61 -14.41
CA ALA A 69 -1.08 -4.50 -14.97
C ALA A 69 -1.91 -3.81 -13.87
N GLY A 70 -2.51 -2.65 -14.15
CA GLY A 70 -3.47 -2.01 -13.23
C GLY A 70 -2.86 -1.33 -12.00
N ASN A 71 -1.53 -1.14 -11.93
CA ASN A 71 -0.84 -0.59 -10.75
C ASN A 71 -1.36 0.78 -10.30
N SER A 72 -1.79 1.64 -11.23
CA SER A 72 -2.41 2.93 -10.89
C SER A 72 -3.74 2.78 -10.14
N GLY A 73 -4.56 1.81 -10.51
CA GLY A 73 -5.81 1.50 -9.83
C GLY A 73 -5.57 0.81 -8.48
N PHE A 74 -4.67 -0.18 -8.47
CA PHE A 74 -4.26 -0.85 -7.24
C PHE A 74 -3.68 0.13 -6.20
N ALA A 75 -2.88 1.12 -6.65
CA ALA A 75 -2.35 2.16 -5.78
C ALA A 75 -3.44 2.97 -5.05
N LEU A 76 -4.56 3.28 -5.74
CA LEU A 76 -5.69 3.98 -5.13
C LEU A 76 -6.41 3.10 -4.12
N VAL A 77 -6.66 1.83 -4.46
CA VAL A 77 -7.31 0.86 -3.59
C VAL A 77 -6.48 0.60 -2.33
N ALA A 78 -5.17 0.36 -2.47
CA ALA A 78 -4.27 0.12 -1.34
C ALA A 78 -4.23 1.31 -0.37
N ALA A 79 -4.16 2.54 -0.89
CA ALA A 79 -4.19 3.75 -0.06
C ALA A 79 -5.53 3.93 0.68
N GLU A 80 -6.65 3.63 0.01
CA GLU A 80 -7.97 3.73 0.63
C GLU A 80 -8.20 2.66 1.69
N VAL A 81 -7.80 1.42 1.43
CA VAL A 81 -7.84 0.34 2.43
C VAL A 81 -7.00 0.71 3.64
N TYR A 82 -5.80 1.27 3.43
CA TYR A 82 -4.95 1.73 4.52
C TYR A 82 -5.63 2.82 5.37
N ARG A 83 -6.20 3.87 4.76
CA ARG A 83 -6.92 4.94 5.48
C ARG A 83 -8.02 4.39 6.38
N ARG A 84 -8.90 3.56 5.80
CA ARG A 84 -10.02 2.95 6.52
C ARG A 84 -9.55 2.02 7.64
N TRP A 85 -8.50 1.24 7.39
CA TRP A 85 -7.96 0.30 8.36
C TRP A 85 -7.33 0.99 9.58
N VAL A 86 -6.71 2.16 9.39
CA VAL A 86 -6.17 2.97 10.50
C VAL A 86 -7.26 3.77 11.22
N GLY A 87 -8.48 3.82 10.68
CA GLY A 87 -9.62 4.50 11.29
C GLY A 87 -9.75 5.97 10.90
N GLU A 88 -9.15 6.39 9.79
CA GLU A 88 -9.42 7.70 9.19
C GLU A 88 -10.63 7.57 8.25
N THR A 89 -11.79 8.08 8.69
CA THR A 89 -12.97 8.26 7.84
C THR A 89 -12.80 9.59 7.08
N PRO A 90 -13.13 9.66 5.78
CA PRO A 90 -12.98 10.89 4.98
C PRO A 90 -13.74 12.09 5.56
#